data_AF-A0A841BKK7-F1
#
_entry.id   AF-A0A841BKK7-F1
#
_cell.length_a   1.000
_cell.length_b   1.000
_cell.length_c   1.000
_cell.angle_alpha   90.00
_cell.angle_beta   90.00
_cell.angle_gamma   90.00
#
_symmetry.space_group_name_H-M   'P 1'
#
loop_
_entity.id
_entity.type
_entity.pdbx_description
1 polymer ?
#
loop_
_entity_poly.entity_id
_entity_poly.type
_entity_poly.pdbx_seq_one_letter_code
_entity_poly.pdbx_strand_id
1 'polypeptide(L)'
;MGWAATHLEFLLSRPVYATATTGTLLRARLGLPIRLLHSGPQGGDQQIGAYIARGAINGLFFFWDPLTTHAHGDDVRALLRLATLRDIYVACGPTTATAIASQLSSRETSPVPA
;
A
#
# COMPACT_ATOMS: atom_id res chain seq x y z
N MET A 1 1.45 10.21 8.14
CA MET A 1 1.77 11.29 7.19
C MET A 1 3.26 11.52 7.00
N GLY A 2 4.09 11.55 8.06
CA GLY A 2 5.53 11.88 7.95
C GLY A 2 6.29 11.09 6.88
N TRP A 3 6.16 9.76 6.87
CA TRP A 3 6.87 8.91 5.89
C TRP A 3 6.53 9.26 4.43
N ALA A 4 5.25 9.49 4.11
CA ALA A 4 4.81 9.81 2.75
C ALA A 4 5.32 11.18 2.27
N ALA A 5 5.41 12.16 3.17
CA ALA A 5 5.97 13.47 2.84
C ALA A 5 7.47 13.40 2.53
N THR A 6 8.23 12.59 3.28
CA THR A 6 9.66 12.37 3.04
C THR A 6 9.93 11.62 1.73
N HIS A 7 9.00 10.79 1.27
CA HIS A 7 9.14 9.96 0.06
C HIS A 7 8.21 10.42 -1.07
N LEU A 8 7.94 11.73 -1.16
CA LEU A 8 6.95 12.28 -2.09
C LEU A 8 7.30 11.98 -3.56
N GLU A 9 8.55 12.16 -3.97
CA GLU A 9 9.01 11.87 -5.34
C GLU A 9 8.85 10.39 -5.71
N PHE A 10 9.18 9.50 -4.77
CA PHE A 10 8.93 8.07 -4.92
C PHE A 10 7.44 7.81 -5.15
N LEU A 11 6.55 8.42 -4.37
CA LEU A 11 5.10 8.22 -4.54
C LEU A 11 4.54 8.86 -5.81
N LEU A 12 5.08 9.99 -6.26
CA LEU A 12 4.64 10.68 -7.49
C LEU A 12 5.05 9.96 -8.78
N SER A 13 6.14 9.19 -8.74
CA SER A 13 6.66 8.48 -9.92
C SER A 13 5.88 7.22 -10.30
N ARG A 14 4.78 6.87 -9.60
CA ARG A 14 4.04 5.63 -9.81
C ARG A 14 2.55 5.75 -9.49
N PRO A 15 1.71 4.84 -10.01
CA PRO A 15 0.32 4.76 -9.58
C PRO A 15 0.21 4.39 -8.10
N VAL A 16 -0.54 5.17 -7.33
CA VAL A 16 -0.78 4.90 -5.91
C VAL A 16 -2.26 4.67 -5.66
N TYR A 17 -2.55 3.57 -4.96
CA TYR A 17 -3.87 3.20 -4.49
C TYR A 17 -3.93 3.40 -2.97
N ALA A 18 -5.05 3.88 -2.44
CA ALA A 18 -5.25 3.93 -0.99
C ALA A 18 -6.73 3.84 -0.62
N THR A 19 -7.01 3.32 0.57
CA THR A 19 -8.35 3.33 1.16
C THR A 19 -8.81 4.76 1.46
N ALA A 20 -10.13 4.94 1.52
CA ALA A 20 -10.78 6.26 1.52
C ALA A 20 -10.14 7.30 2.44
N THR A 21 -9.98 6.99 3.73
CA THR A 21 -9.45 7.93 4.73
C THR A 21 -8.01 8.32 4.44
N THR A 22 -7.13 7.33 4.24
CA THR A 22 -5.71 7.53 3.97
C THR A 22 -5.49 8.30 2.67
N GLY A 23 -6.15 7.87 1.58
CA GLY A 23 -6.00 8.50 0.29
C GLY A 23 -6.50 9.93 0.25
N THR A 24 -7.61 10.22 0.93
CA THR A 24 -8.16 11.58 1.00
C THR A 24 -7.17 12.52 1.72
N LEU A 25 -6.59 12.06 2.82
CA LEU A 25 -5.57 12.83 3.55
C LEU A 25 -4.32 13.07 2.71
N LEU A 26 -3.83 12.05 2.00
CA LEU A 26 -2.64 12.16 1.15
C LEU A 26 -2.87 13.12 -0.03
N ARG A 27 -4.04 13.05 -0.68
CA ARG A 27 -4.43 14.01 -1.73
C ARG A 27 -4.47 15.43 -1.20
N ALA A 28 -5.17 15.65 -0.09
CA ALA A 28 -5.39 16.98 0.46
C ALA A 28 -4.10 17.65 0.96
N ARG A 29 -3.18 16.88 1.57
CA ARG A 29 -1.97 17.44 2.19
C ARG A 29 -0.74 17.44 1.31
N LEU A 30 -0.62 16.48 0.38
CA LEU A 30 0.59 16.27 -0.40
C LEU A 30 0.35 16.35 -1.92
N GLY A 31 -0.89 16.59 -2.37
CA GLY A 31 -1.22 16.67 -3.79
C GLY A 31 -1.03 15.36 -4.57
N LEU A 32 -0.90 14.23 -3.87
CA LEU A 32 -0.63 12.95 -4.51
C LEU A 32 -1.81 12.52 -5.40
N PRO A 33 -1.57 12.06 -6.66
CA PRO A 33 -2.61 11.50 -7.51
C PRO A 33 -2.98 10.08 -7.05
N ILE A 34 -3.87 9.98 -6.07
CA ILE A 34 -4.30 8.71 -5.48
C ILE A 34 -5.56 8.16 -6.17
N ARG A 35 -5.53 6.88 -6.57
CA ARG A 35 -6.74 6.11 -6.89
C ARG A 35 -7.42 5.67 -5.59
N LEU A 36 -8.51 6.37 -5.25
CA LEU A 36 -9.27 6.11 -4.03
C LEU A 36 -10.07 4.81 -4.13
N LEU A 37 -9.97 4.02 -3.07
CA LEU A 37 -10.77 2.81 -2.82
C LEU A 37 -11.72 3.07 -1.65
N HIS A 38 -12.61 2.12 -1.36
CA HIS A 38 -13.44 2.18 -0.16
C HIS A 38 -12.59 2.18 1.11
N SER A 39 -13.20 2.54 2.24
CA SER A 39 -12.52 2.36 3.53
C SER A 39 -12.33 0.86 3.81
N GLY A 40 -11.32 0.49 4.61
CA GLY A 40 -11.09 -0.91 5.00
C GLY A 40 -12.37 -1.61 5.49
N PRO A 41 -13.10 -1.05 6.47
CA PRO A 41 -14.38 -1.60 6.95
C PRO A 41 -15.49 -1.73 5.90
N GLN A 42 -15.40 -1.01 4.79
CA GLN A 42 -16.37 -1.06 3.69
C GLN A 42 -15.87 -1.91 2.50
N GLY A 43 -14.87 -2.76 2.72
CA GLY A 43 -14.33 -3.67 1.71
C GLY A 43 -13.14 -3.13 0.92
N GLY A 44 -12.54 -2.01 1.33
CA GLY A 44 -11.34 -1.44 0.70
C GLY A 44 -10.17 -2.41 0.68
N ASP A 45 -9.98 -3.19 1.75
CA ASP A 45 -8.90 -4.18 1.85
C ASP A 45 -9.09 -5.33 0.85
N GLN A 46 -10.35 -5.73 0.61
CA GLN A 46 -10.69 -6.72 -0.40
C GLN A 46 -10.48 -6.18 -1.82
N GLN A 47 -10.76 -4.89 -2.06
CA GLN A 47 -10.43 -4.25 -3.33
C GLN A 47 -8.93 -4.26 -3.60
N ILE A 48 -8.10 -3.91 -2.60
CA ILE A 48 -6.64 -4.00 -2.70
C ILE A 48 -6.22 -5.44 -2.98
N GLY A 49 -6.77 -6.40 -2.25
CA GLY A 49 -6.51 -7.82 -2.48
C GLY A 49 -6.82 -8.25 -3.92
N ALA A 50 -7.94 -7.80 -4.49
CA ALA A 50 -8.28 -8.09 -5.88
C ALA A 50 -7.25 -7.53 -6.87
N TYR A 51 -6.68 -6.35 -6.64
CA TYR A 51 -5.60 -5.81 -7.46
C TYR A 51 -4.29 -6.57 -7.29
N ILE A 52 -3.95 -7.01 -6.08
CA ILE A 52 -2.78 -7.87 -5.82
C ILE A 52 -2.92 -9.20 -6.58
N ALA A 53 -4.08 -9.86 -6.47
CA ALA A 53 -4.35 -11.12 -7.17
C ALA A 53 -4.23 -11.01 -8.69
N ARG A 54 -4.55 -9.83 -9.26
CA ARG A 54 -4.43 -9.54 -10.70
C ARG A 54 -3.05 -9.05 -11.13
N GLY A 55 -2.08 -8.97 -10.21
CA GLY A 55 -0.74 -8.44 -10.49
C GLY A 55 -0.68 -6.93 -10.72
N ALA A 56 -1.74 -6.18 -10.38
CA ALA A 56 -1.81 -4.73 -10.57
C ALA A 56 -1.18 -3.93 -9.41
N ILE A 57 -0.97 -4.57 -8.26
CA ILE A 57 -0.24 -4.01 -7.10
C ILE A 57 0.96 -4.91 -6.84
N ASN A 58 2.16 -4.32 -6.85
CA ASN A 58 3.44 -4.97 -6.62
C ASN A 58 4.14 -4.48 -5.33
N GLY A 59 3.51 -3.55 -4.61
CA GLY A 59 3.97 -3.06 -3.32
C GLY A 59 2.80 -2.68 -2.40
N LEU A 60 2.83 -3.17 -1.17
CA LEU A 60 1.86 -2.91 -0.11
C LEU A 60 2.54 -2.20 1.07
N PHE A 61 2.17 -0.94 1.29
CA PHE A 61 2.66 -0.11 2.39
C PHE A 61 1.54 0.02 3.42
N PHE A 62 1.50 -0.88 4.40
CA PHE A 62 0.37 -1.06 5.29
C PHE A 62 0.74 -0.75 6.75
N PHE A 63 0.65 0.52 7.13
CA PHE A 63 0.94 0.96 8.50
C PHE A 63 -0.30 0.79 9.39
N TRP A 64 -0.59 -0.47 9.74
CA TRP A 64 -1.65 -0.83 10.69
C TRP A 64 -1.11 -0.84 12.12
N ASP A 65 -2.00 -0.71 13.10
CA ASP A 65 -1.64 -0.78 14.52
C ASP A 65 -1.72 -2.23 15.02
N PRO A 66 -0.60 -2.87 15.39
CA PRO A 66 -0.59 -4.26 15.82
C PRO A 66 -1.21 -4.51 17.18
N LEU A 67 -1.45 -3.46 17.98
CA LEU A 67 -1.92 -3.58 19.36
C LEU A 67 -3.44 -3.41 19.50
N THR A 68 -4.13 -3.00 18.43
CA THR A 68 -5.58 -2.77 18.46
C THR A 68 -6.35 -3.84 17.69
N THR A 69 -7.47 -4.27 18.27
CA THR A 69 -8.42 -5.15 17.58
C THR A 69 -9.13 -4.35 16.49
N HIS A 70 -8.87 -4.68 15.24
CA HIS A 70 -9.54 -4.06 14.11
C HIS A 70 -10.87 -4.78 13.85
N ALA A 71 -11.96 -4.03 13.67
CA ALA A 71 -13.28 -4.59 13.32
C ALA A 71 -13.27 -5.43 12.02
N HIS A 72 -12.23 -5.23 11.20
CA HIS A 72 -11.94 -5.94 9.95
C HIS A 72 -10.62 -6.75 10.05
N GLY A 73 -10.28 -7.29 11.24
CA GLY A 73 -9.03 -8.02 11.46
C GLY A 73 -8.85 -9.28 10.61
N ASP A 74 -9.95 -9.91 10.17
CA ASP A 74 -9.91 -11.00 9.19
C ASP A 74 -9.47 -10.52 7.81
N ASP A 75 -9.93 -9.34 7.38
CA ASP A 75 -9.54 -8.74 6.11
C ASP A 75 -8.04 -8.39 6.10
N VAL A 76 -7.49 -7.88 7.22
CA VAL A 76 -6.04 -7.61 7.39
C VAL A 76 -5.23 -8.88 7.15
N ARG A 77 -5.62 -9.99 7.79
CA ARG A 77 -4.94 -11.28 7.64
C ARG A 77 -5.06 -11.82 6.21
N ALA A 78 -6.25 -11.71 5.61
CA ALA A 78 -6.47 -12.17 4.24
C ALA A 78 -5.63 -11.37 3.23
N LEU A 79 -5.51 -10.06 3.42
CA LEU A 79 -4.71 -9.17 2.57
C LEU A 79 -3.22 -9.52 2.66
N LEU A 80 -2.68 -9.65 3.88
CA LEU A 80 -1.26 -10.02 4.08
C LEU A 80 -0.96 -11.41 3.51
N ARG A 81 -1.84 -12.39 3.73
CA ARG A 81 -1.72 -13.74 3.14
C ARG A 81 -1.61 -13.68 1.62
N LEU A 82 -2.45 -12.87 0.98
CA LEU A 82 -2.45 -12.74 -0.47
C LEU A 82 -1.20 -12.01 -0.99
N ALA A 83 -0.75 -10.97 -0.30
CA ALA A 83 0.49 -10.27 -0.61
C ALA A 83 1.71 -11.20 -0.53
N THR A 84 1.78 -12.03 0.51
CA THR A 84 2.80 -13.07 0.65
C THR A 84 2.70 -14.12 -0.46
N LEU A 85 1.49 -14.58 -0.80
CA LEU A 85 1.30 -15.57 -1.86
C LEU A 85 1.73 -15.07 -3.24
N ARG A 86 1.56 -13.77 -3.51
CA ARG A 86 1.97 -13.14 -4.78
C ARG A 86 3.39 -12.59 -4.76
N ASP A 87 4.13 -12.81 -3.68
CA ASP A 87 5.53 -12.39 -3.49
C ASP A 87 5.78 -10.91 -3.84
N ILE A 88 4.90 -10.03 -3.33
CA ILE A 88 5.02 -8.58 -3.53
C ILE A 88 5.81 -7.92 -2.39
N TYR A 89 6.30 -6.71 -2.62
CA TYR A 89 6.91 -5.90 -1.56
C TYR A 89 5.88 -5.59 -0.48
N VAL A 90 6.17 -5.88 0.79
CA VAL A 90 5.29 -5.56 1.93
C VAL A 90 6.06 -4.79 2.99
N ALA A 91 5.54 -3.63 3.40
CA ALA A 91 6.03 -2.88 4.54
C ALA A 91 4.90 -2.62 5.54
N CYS A 92 5.05 -3.18 6.74
CA CYS A 92 4.15 -2.92 7.87
C CYS A 92 4.64 -1.77 8.76
N GLY A 93 5.82 -1.20 8.48
CA GLY A 93 6.41 -0.13 9.25
C GLY A 93 7.35 0.75 8.42
N PRO A 94 7.69 1.96 8.92
CA PRO A 94 8.41 2.98 8.17
C PRO A 94 9.83 2.55 7.78
N THR A 95 10.56 1.82 8.62
CA THR A 95 11.92 1.37 8.32
C THR A 95 11.94 0.45 7.08
N THR A 96 11.07 -0.56 7.06
CA THR A 96 10.92 -1.47 5.91
C THR A 96 10.43 -0.70 4.67
N ALA A 97 9.48 0.22 4.85
CA ALA A 97 8.97 1.04 3.76
C ALA A 97 10.07 1.89 3.12
N THR A 98 10.92 2.53 3.93
CA THR A 98 12.08 3.30 3.44
C THR A 98 13.05 2.41 2.66
N ALA A 99 13.42 1.24 3.19
CA ALA A 99 14.32 0.32 2.49
C ALA A 99 13.77 -0.12 1.13
N ILE A 100 12.47 -0.47 1.08
CA ILE A 100 11.79 -0.83 -0.18
C ILE A 100 11.74 0.35 -1.14
N ALA A 101 11.40 1.55 -0.65
CA ALA A 101 11.34 2.75 -1.49
C ALA A 101 12.72 3.08 -2.09
N SER A 102 13.79 3.05 -1.29
CA SER A 102 15.16 3.27 -1.76
C SER A 102 15.57 2.25 -2.83
N GLN A 103 15.22 0.97 -2.63
CA GLN A 103 15.54 -0.08 -3.60
C GLN A 103 14.76 0.09 -4.91
N LEU A 104 13.47 0.44 -4.82
CA LEU A 104 12.59 0.62 -5.97
C LEU A 104 12.79 1.95 -6.70
N SER A 105 13.39 2.96 -6.07
CA SER A 105 13.84 4.17 -6.75
C SER A 105 15.12 3.92 -7.57
N SER A 106 15.94 2.96 -7.15
CA SER A 106 17.23 2.65 -7.79
C SER A 106 17.13 1.66 -8.96
N ARG A 107 15.96 1.05 -9.21
CA ARG A 107 15.74 0.05 -10.26
C ARG A 107 14.72 0.56 -11.28
N GLU A 108 15.03 0.43 -12.57
CA GLU A 108 13.99 0.39 -13.61
C GLU A 108 13.09 -0.84 -13.33
N THR A 109 11.78 -0.61 -13.23
CA THR A 109 10.83 -1.66 -12.85
C THR A 109 10.78 -2.77 -13.90
N SER A 110 11.34 -3.94 -13.59
CA SER A 110 11.14 -5.16 -14.37
C SER A 110 9.84 -5.85 -13.90
N PRO A 111 8.97 -6.34 -14.80
CA PRO A 111 7.72 -7.00 -14.42
C PRO A 111 7.98 -8.31 -13.67
N VAL A 112 7.16 -8.59 -12.65
CA VAL A 112 7.15 -9.86 -11.92
C VAL A 112 6.58 -10.95 -12.84
N PRO A 113 7.22 -12.12 -12.97
CA PRO A 113 6.66 -13.22 -13.74
C PRO A 113 5.31 -13.67 -13.14
N ALA A 114 4.36 -14.00 -14.03
CA ALA A 114 2.96 -14.28 -13.72
C ALA A 114 2.74 -15.45 -12.75
#